data_AF-L5M3Q4-F1
#
_entry.id   AF-L5M3Q4-F1
#
_cell.length_a   1.000
_cell.length_b   1.000
_cell.length_c   1.000
_cell.angle_alpha   90.00
_cell.angle_beta   90.00
_cell.angle_gamma   90.00
#
_symmetry.space_group_name_H-M   'P 1'
#
loop_
_entity.id
_entity.type
_entity.pdbx_description
1 polymer ?
#
loop_
_entity_poly.entity_id
_entity_poly.type
_entity_poly.pdbx_seq_one_letter_code
_entity_poly.pdbx_strand_id
1 'polypeptide(L)'
;MNILPKKSWHVRNKDNVARVRRDEAQAREEEKERERRVLLAQQEARTEFLRKKARHRNSLPELEAADAGAPSSGPVDLFRELLEEGKGVTGSNKEYEEEKRQEKEKQEKALGILTYLGQSAAEAQTQPPWYQLPPERGAPPPGPGPDVKVKNRLDPLLEMQKHLGKKRRLSGDHGGRSRKEAGPEKQRPKESPSLDQLRAERLRREAAERARAEALLARVRGGSQQEEPPEETDDRRRRYNSQFNPQLARRPRWQDPPLAH
;
A
#
# COMPACT_ATOMS: atom_id res chain seq x y z
N MET A 1 1.93 3.58 -46.63
CA MET A 1 1.34 2.22 -46.59
C MET A 1 1.80 1.51 -45.32
N ASN A 2 0.90 1.14 -44.40
CA ASN A 2 1.29 0.37 -43.20
C ASN A 2 1.24 -1.14 -43.51
N ILE A 3 2.42 -1.78 -43.53
CA ILE A 3 2.57 -3.21 -43.82
C ILE A 3 2.61 -4.09 -42.57
N LEU A 4 2.67 -3.48 -41.39
CA LEU A 4 2.86 -4.16 -40.12
C LEU A 4 1.71 -5.12 -39.74
N PRO A 5 0.42 -4.76 -39.93
CA PRO A 5 -0.70 -5.67 -39.65
C PRO A 5 -0.69 -6.94 -40.50
N LYS A 6 -0.03 -6.90 -41.68
CA LYS A 6 0.09 -8.04 -42.60
C LYS A 6 1.21 -9.01 -42.19
N LYS A 7 1.95 -8.74 -41.11
CA LYS A 7 3.03 -9.59 -40.63
C LYS A 7 2.53 -10.51 -39.53
N SER A 8 2.84 -11.80 -39.63
CA SER A 8 2.44 -12.83 -38.66
C SER A 8 3.00 -12.61 -37.25
N TRP A 9 4.11 -11.87 -37.11
CA TRP A 9 4.73 -11.57 -35.82
C TRP A 9 4.19 -10.28 -35.16
N HIS A 10 3.24 -9.58 -35.78
CA HIS A 10 2.74 -8.33 -35.22
C HIS A 10 1.96 -8.57 -33.91
N VAL A 11 2.49 -8.05 -32.80
CA VAL A 11 1.96 -8.27 -31.45
C VAL A 11 0.48 -7.87 -31.30
N ARG A 12 0.03 -6.83 -32.03
CA ARG A 12 -1.36 -6.35 -31.95
C ARG A 12 -2.32 -7.09 -32.88
N ASN A 13 -1.86 -8.05 -33.67
CA ASN A 13 -2.76 -8.90 -34.45
C ASN A 13 -3.65 -9.70 -33.51
N LYS A 14 -4.94 -9.75 -33.82
CA LYS A 14 -5.95 -10.41 -32.99
C LYS A 14 -5.57 -11.86 -32.68
N ASP A 15 -5.00 -12.56 -33.66
CA ASP A 15 -4.58 -13.95 -33.52
C ASP A 15 -3.42 -14.11 -32.53
N ASN A 16 -2.46 -13.19 -32.54
CA ASN A 16 -1.33 -13.21 -31.60
C ASN A 16 -1.78 -12.86 -30.19
N VAL A 17 -2.66 -11.86 -30.06
CA VAL A 17 -3.25 -11.52 -28.76
C VAL A 17 -4.07 -12.69 -28.21
N ALA A 18 -4.80 -13.42 -29.06
CA ALA A 18 -5.55 -14.61 -28.64
C ALA A 18 -4.64 -15.76 -28.20
N ARG A 19 -3.50 -15.97 -28.86
CA ARG A 19 -2.48 -16.95 -28.42
C ARG A 19 -1.91 -16.58 -27.06
N VAL A 20 -1.47 -15.34 -26.88
CA VAL A 20 -0.96 -14.85 -25.58
C VAL A 20 -2.00 -15.04 -24.48
N ARG A 21 -3.28 -14.71 -24.73
CA ARG A 21 -4.35 -14.94 -23.75
C ARG A 21 -4.57 -16.40 -23.41
N ARG A 22 -4.42 -17.32 -24.37
CA ARG A 22 -4.51 -18.76 -24.11
C ARG A 22 -3.35 -19.23 -23.25
N ASP A 23 -2.13 -18.82 -23.58
CA ASP A 23 -0.93 -19.20 -22.83
C ASP A 23 -0.98 -18.63 -21.40
N GLU A 24 -1.41 -17.38 -21.24
CA GLU A 24 -1.65 -16.78 -19.92
C GLU A 24 -2.75 -17.49 -19.13
N ALA A 25 -3.84 -17.91 -19.79
CA ALA A 25 -4.92 -18.66 -19.15
C ALA A 25 -4.43 -20.04 -18.69
N GLN A 26 -3.68 -20.75 -19.53
CA GLN A 26 -3.07 -22.04 -19.19
C GLN A 26 -2.10 -21.90 -18.01
N ALA A 27 -1.24 -20.88 -18.01
CA ALA A 27 -0.33 -20.61 -16.89
C ALA A 27 -1.09 -20.40 -15.57
N ARG A 28 -2.20 -19.64 -15.59
CA ARG A 28 -3.05 -19.44 -14.41
C ARG A 28 -3.75 -20.72 -13.96
N GLU A 29 -4.16 -21.59 -14.88
CA GLU A 29 -4.76 -22.88 -14.54
C GLU A 29 -3.73 -23.82 -13.90
N GLU A 30 -2.52 -23.91 -14.46
CA GLU A 30 -1.43 -24.69 -13.88
C GLU A 30 -1.02 -24.20 -12.49
N GLU A 31 -0.95 -22.89 -12.27
CA GLU A 31 -0.68 -22.31 -10.95
C GLU A 31 -1.76 -22.71 -9.94
N LYS A 32 -3.04 -22.61 -10.31
CA LYS A 32 -4.16 -23.05 -9.45
C LYS A 32 -4.09 -24.55 -9.13
N GLU A 33 -3.72 -25.38 -10.11
CA GLU A 33 -3.56 -26.81 -9.87
C GLU A 33 -2.40 -27.09 -8.91
N ARG A 34 -1.28 -26.38 -9.05
CA ARG A 34 -0.14 -26.49 -8.12
C ARG A 34 -0.54 -26.06 -6.71
N GLU A 35 -1.25 -24.94 -6.58
CA GLU A 35 -1.79 -24.48 -5.30
C GLU A 35 -2.72 -25.51 -4.68
N ARG A 36 -3.65 -26.08 -5.45
CA ARG A 36 -4.53 -27.16 -4.99
C ARG A 36 -3.75 -28.37 -4.48
N ARG A 37 -2.70 -28.80 -5.20
CA ARG A 37 -1.84 -29.91 -4.77
C ARG A 37 -1.10 -29.58 -3.47
N VAL A 38 -0.57 -28.37 -3.34
CA VAL A 38 0.09 -27.90 -2.12
C VAL A 38 -0.88 -27.89 -0.93
N LEU A 39 -2.10 -27.39 -1.13
CA LEU A 39 -3.12 -27.37 -0.08
C LEU A 39 -3.53 -28.78 0.36
N LEU A 40 -3.71 -29.71 -0.58
CA LEU A 40 -3.98 -31.11 -0.27
C LEU A 40 -2.82 -31.74 0.50
N ALA A 41 -1.58 -31.57 0.04
CA ALA A 41 -0.40 -32.07 0.72
C ALA A 41 -0.26 -31.47 2.14
N GLN A 42 -0.62 -30.20 2.32
CA GLN A 42 -0.63 -29.54 3.64
C GLN A 42 -1.70 -30.14 4.55
N GLN A 43 -2.91 -30.39 4.02
CA GLN A 43 -3.99 -31.04 4.75
C GLN A 43 -3.57 -32.46 5.18
N GLU A 44 -3.07 -33.26 4.25
CA GLU A 44 -2.57 -34.61 4.50
C GLU A 44 -1.46 -34.62 5.55
N ALA A 45 -0.42 -33.77 5.39
CA ALA A 45 0.67 -33.65 6.35
C ALA A 45 0.18 -33.29 7.76
N ARG A 46 -0.78 -32.37 7.87
CA ARG A 46 -1.40 -32.00 9.16
C ARG A 46 -2.14 -33.18 9.77
N THR A 47 -2.92 -33.92 8.99
CA THR A 47 -3.66 -35.09 9.49
C THR A 47 -2.72 -36.22 9.90
N GLU A 48 -1.68 -36.49 9.11
CA GLU A 48 -0.65 -37.48 9.45
C GLU A 48 0.08 -37.11 10.74
N PHE A 49 0.45 -35.84 10.91
CA PHE A 49 1.08 -35.37 12.14
C PHE A 49 0.21 -35.64 13.36
N LEU A 50 -1.10 -35.33 13.27
CA LEU A 50 -2.05 -35.62 14.35
C LEU A 50 -2.20 -37.13 14.59
N ARG A 51 -2.27 -37.94 13.53
CA ARG A 51 -2.33 -39.42 13.64
C ARG A 51 -1.07 -39.98 14.30
N LYS A 52 0.12 -39.52 13.89
CA LYS A 52 1.42 -39.90 14.49
C LYS A 52 1.46 -39.50 15.97
N LYS A 53 1.06 -38.27 16.30
CA LYS A 53 0.99 -37.79 17.69
C LYS A 53 0.02 -38.61 18.55
N ALA A 54 -1.15 -38.97 18.02
CA ALA A 54 -2.11 -39.82 18.71
C ALA A 54 -1.54 -41.23 18.93
N ARG A 55 -0.87 -41.83 17.93
CA ARG A 55 -0.16 -43.10 18.08
C ARG A 55 0.91 -43.03 19.16
N HIS A 56 1.74 -42.00 19.17
CA HIS A 56 2.74 -41.80 20.22
C HIS A 56 2.14 -41.65 21.61
N ARG A 57 0.97 -40.99 21.74
CA ARG A 57 0.26 -40.89 23.03
C ARG A 57 -0.35 -42.22 23.46
N ASN A 58 -0.86 -43.00 22.50
CA ASN A 58 -1.49 -44.30 22.74
C ASN A 58 -0.48 -45.46 22.85
N SER A 59 0.77 -45.29 22.41
CA SER A 59 1.88 -46.24 22.62
C SER A 59 2.65 -45.98 23.92
N LEU A 60 2.41 -44.83 24.56
CA LEU A 60 2.97 -44.45 25.86
C LEU A 60 2.23 -44.99 27.12
N PRO A 61 1.27 -45.94 27.04
CA PRO A 61 0.79 -46.72 28.18
C PRO A 61 0.99 -48.24 28.00
N GLU A 62 2.16 -48.69 27.53
CA GLU A 62 2.51 -50.12 27.47
C GLU A 62 3.72 -50.48 28.36
N LEU A 63 3.83 -49.81 29.51
CA LEU A 63 4.69 -50.29 30.62
C LEU A 63 3.96 -50.45 31.96
N GLU A 64 2.66 -50.11 32.06
CA GLU A 64 1.86 -50.33 33.26
C GLU A 64 0.37 -50.57 32.92
N ALA A 65 0.00 -51.75 32.41
CA ALA A 65 -1.36 -52.30 32.51
C ALA A 65 -1.45 -53.71 31.92
N ALA A 66 -1.13 -54.72 32.73
CA ALA A 66 -1.73 -56.04 32.57
C ALA A 66 -2.93 -56.11 33.53
N ASP A 67 -4.17 -55.92 33.05
CA ASP A 67 -5.37 -56.57 33.60
C ASP A 67 -6.64 -56.38 32.73
N ALA A 68 -7.44 -57.45 32.69
CA ALA A 68 -8.87 -57.61 32.38
C ALA A 68 -9.50 -57.09 31.06
N GLY A 69 -10.21 -58.01 30.39
CA GLY A 69 -10.95 -57.80 29.15
C GLY A 69 -12.19 -56.89 29.26
N ALA A 70 -12.42 -56.12 28.20
CA ALA A 70 -13.67 -55.42 27.92
C ALA A 70 -13.93 -55.40 26.39
N PRO A 71 -15.20 -55.49 25.95
CA PRO A 71 -15.52 -55.43 24.52
C PRO A 71 -15.17 -54.06 23.96
N SER A 72 -14.67 -54.05 22.73
CA SER A 72 -14.12 -52.90 22.01
C SER A 72 -15.05 -51.68 22.00
N SER A 73 -14.87 -50.78 22.96
CA SER A 73 -15.43 -49.43 22.93
C SER A 73 -14.52 -48.56 22.04
N GLY A 74 -14.70 -48.69 20.73
CA GLY A 74 -14.02 -47.83 19.76
C GLY A 74 -14.54 -46.38 19.86
N PRO A 75 -13.75 -45.37 19.45
CA PRO A 75 -14.25 -44.00 19.33
C PRO A 75 -15.49 -44.00 18.42
N VAL A 76 -16.62 -43.53 18.95
CA VAL A 76 -17.85 -43.41 18.18
C VAL A 76 -17.64 -42.34 17.10
N ASP A 77 -17.47 -42.77 15.85
CA ASP A 77 -17.40 -41.86 14.71
C ASP A 77 -18.79 -41.28 14.44
N LEU A 78 -19.18 -40.24 15.20
CA LEU A 78 -20.47 -39.53 15.05
C LEU A 78 -20.74 -39.03 13.62
N PHE A 79 -19.72 -38.96 12.76
CA PHE A 79 -19.80 -38.48 11.37
C PHE A 79 -19.74 -39.60 10.33
N ARG A 80 -19.55 -40.87 10.72
CA ARG A 80 -19.45 -41.99 9.78
C ARG A 80 -20.78 -42.21 9.04
N GLU A 81 -21.89 -42.08 9.74
CA GLU A 81 -23.25 -42.09 9.16
C GLU A 81 -23.46 -40.94 8.16
N LEU A 82 -22.90 -39.75 8.44
CA LEU A 82 -23.01 -38.60 7.55
C LEU A 82 -22.18 -38.74 6.26
N LEU A 83 -21.00 -39.36 6.37
CA LEU A 83 -20.04 -39.51 5.27
C LEU A 83 -20.34 -40.74 4.39
N GLU A 84 -20.80 -41.85 4.98
CA GLU A 84 -21.16 -43.09 4.25
C GLU A 84 -22.58 -43.05 3.68
N GLU A 85 -23.55 -42.39 4.33
CA GLU A 85 -24.94 -42.35 3.82
C GLU A 85 -25.28 -41.15 2.93
N GLY A 86 -24.38 -40.17 2.78
CA GLY A 86 -24.65 -38.98 1.96
C GLY A 86 -25.88 -38.17 2.40
N LYS A 87 -26.41 -38.43 3.61
CA LYS A 87 -27.58 -37.77 4.21
C LYS A 87 -27.23 -36.52 5.02
N GLY A 88 -25.99 -36.02 4.91
CA GLY A 88 -25.71 -34.65 5.26
C GLY A 88 -26.32 -33.76 4.19
N VAL A 89 -27.27 -32.91 4.57
CA VAL A 89 -27.89 -31.89 3.72
C VAL A 89 -26.79 -31.18 2.93
N THR A 90 -26.58 -31.60 1.68
CA THR A 90 -25.70 -30.96 0.70
C THR A 90 -26.34 -29.69 0.13
N GLY A 91 -27.33 -29.15 0.83
CA GLY A 91 -27.80 -27.79 0.63
C GLY A 91 -26.85 -26.87 1.37
N SER A 92 -26.04 -26.13 0.61
CA SER A 92 -25.49 -24.88 1.11
C SER A 92 -26.59 -24.08 1.81
N ASN A 93 -26.26 -23.44 2.92
CA ASN A 93 -27.23 -22.63 3.63
C ASN A 93 -27.68 -21.51 2.68
N LYS A 94 -28.95 -21.56 2.21
CA LYS A 94 -29.49 -20.62 1.22
C LYS A 94 -29.34 -19.18 1.69
N GLU A 95 -29.55 -18.96 2.98
CA GLU A 95 -29.38 -17.66 3.63
C GLU A 95 -27.94 -17.16 3.52
N TYR A 96 -26.96 -18.05 3.64
CA TYR A 96 -25.53 -17.71 3.53
C TYR A 96 -25.11 -17.39 2.09
N GLU A 97 -25.68 -18.07 1.10
CA GLU A 97 -25.43 -17.76 -0.32
C GLU A 97 -26.04 -16.41 -0.71
N GLU A 98 -27.25 -16.13 -0.24
CA GLU A 98 -27.92 -14.85 -0.43
C GLU A 98 -27.16 -13.72 0.27
N GLU A 99 -26.69 -13.94 1.51
CA GLU A 99 -25.87 -12.97 2.23
C GLU A 99 -24.57 -12.65 1.47
N LYS A 100 -23.85 -13.68 1.00
CA LYS A 100 -22.66 -13.49 0.16
C LYS A 100 -22.96 -12.76 -1.14
N ARG A 101 -24.10 -13.04 -1.76
CA ARG A 101 -24.52 -12.35 -2.98
C ARG A 101 -24.78 -10.87 -2.70
N GLN A 102 -25.50 -10.55 -1.62
CA GLN A 102 -25.73 -9.17 -1.20
C GLN A 102 -24.43 -8.45 -0.83
N GLU A 103 -23.49 -9.13 -0.17
CA GLU A 103 -22.19 -8.54 0.17
C GLU A 103 -21.39 -8.20 -1.10
N LYS A 104 -21.37 -9.10 -2.09
CA LYS A 104 -20.77 -8.82 -3.40
C LYS A 104 -21.46 -7.66 -4.11
N GLU A 105 -22.79 -7.64 -4.15
CA GLU A 105 -23.54 -6.54 -4.77
C GLU A 105 -23.28 -5.21 -4.05
N LYS A 106 -23.16 -5.20 -2.71
CA LYS A 106 -22.75 -4.02 -1.93
C LYS A 106 -21.34 -3.58 -2.27
N GLN A 107 -20.38 -4.50 -2.39
CA GLN A 107 -19.01 -4.20 -2.78
C GLN A 107 -18.96 -3.64 -4.22
N GLU A 108 -19.63 -4.29 -5.16
CA GLU A 108 -19.69 -3.84 -6.55
C GLU A 108 -20.41 -2.48 -6.66
N LYS A 109 -21.45 -2.23 -5.86
CA LYS A 109 -22.12 -0.94 -5.77
C LYS A 109 -21.21 0.14 -5.17
N ALA A 110 -20.45 -0.19 -4.12
CA ALA A 110 -19.47 0.72 -3.52
C ALA A 110 -18.32 1.05 -4.48
N LEU A 111 -17.89 0.07 -5.30
CA LEU A 111 -16.90 0.26 -6.35
C LEU A 111 -17.47 0.93 -7.61
N GLY A 112 -18.79 1.14 -7.68
CA GLY A 112 -19.46 1.71 -8.86
C GLY A 112 -19.54 0.77 -10.07
N ILE A 113 -19.21 -0.51 -9.90
CA ILE A 113 -19.30 -1.55 -10.95
C ILE A 113 -20.76 -1.93 -11.17
N LEU A 114 -21.50 -2.17 -10.08
CA LEU A 114 -22.93 -2.45 -10.10
C LEU A 114 -23.69 -1.16 -9.82
N THR A 115 -23.95 -0.38 -10.88
CA THR A 115 -24.78 0.83 -10.83
C THR A 115 -26.09 0.55 -11.53
N TYR A 116 -27.19 0.47 -10.78
CA TYR A 116 -28.52 0.24 -11.36
C TYR A 116 -28.97 1.49 -12.13
N LEU A 117 -29.56 1.27 -13.31
CA LEU A 117 -30.12 2.32 -14.15
C LEU A 117 -31.17 3.12 -13.35
N GLY A 118 -30.97 4.43 -13.22
CA GLY A 118 -31.79 5.31 -12.35
C GLY A 118 -31.16 5.64 -11.00
N GLN A 119 -30.00 5.10 -10.64
CA GLN A 119 -29.20 5.55 -9.49
C GLN A 119 -28.08 6.49 -9.97
N SER A 120 -28.45 7.49 -10.76
CA SER A 120 -27.46 8.46 -11.23
C SER A 120 -26.91 9.27 -10.05
N ALA A 121 -25.68 9.77 -10.17
CA ALA A 121 -24.97 10.51 -9.12
C ALA A 121 -25.74 11.72 -8.56
N ALA A 122 -26.83 12.17 -9.21
CA ALA A 122 -27.69 13.23 -8.72
C ALA A 122 -28.75 12.77 -7.69
N GLU A 123 -29.23 11.52 -7.77
CA GLU A 123 -30.29 11.00 -6.88
C GLU A 123 -29.72 10.17 -5.71
N ALA A 124 -28.60 9.47 -5.93
CA ALA A 124 -27.94 8.72 -4.85
C ALA A 124 -27.14 9.62 -3.90
N GLN A 125 -26.73 10.79 -4.38
CA GLN A 125 -26.02 11.77 -3.57
C GLN A 125 -27.06 12.60 -2.81
N THR A 126 -27.03 12.56 -1.49
CA THR A 126 -27.95 13.31 -0.60
C THR A 126 -27.89 14.83 -0.79
N GLN A 127 -26.96 15.32 -1.59
CA GLN A 127 -26.84 16.73 -1.97
C GLN A 127 -26.92 16.86 -3.48
N PRO A 128 -27.79 17.75 -4.01
CA PRO A 128 -27.86 18.00 -5.43
C PRO A 128 -26.51 18.50 -5.94
N PRO A 129 -26.09 18.09 -7.15
CA PRO A 129 -24.83 18.51 -7.72
C PRO A 129 -24.78 20.03 -7.90
N TRP A 130 -23.57 20.60 -7.83
CA TRP A 130 -23.33 22.06 -7.83
C TRP A 130 -23.94 22.83 -9.00
N TYR A 131 -24.24 22.17 -10.12
CA TYR A 131 -24.87 22.77 -11.30
C TYR A 131 -26.41 22.81 -11.22
N GLN A 132 -27.04 22.02 -10.34
CA GLN A 132 -28.46 22.13 -10.01
C GLN A 132 -28.71 23.16 -8.90
N LEU A 133 -27.71 23.39 -8.05
CA LEU A 133 -27.77 24.41 -7.04
C LEU A 133 -27.58 25.80 -7.66
N PRO A 134 -28.51 26.75 -7.47
CA PRO A 134 -28.25 28.13 -7.84
C PRO A 134 -27.05 28.64 -7.02
N PRO A 135 -26.18 29.49 -7.59
CA PRO A 135 -25.07 30.08 -6.86
C PRO A 135 -25.61 30.72 -5.58
N GLU A 136 -25.06 30.36 -4.42
CA GLU A 136 -25.50 30.92 -3.15
C GLU A 136 -25.34 32.44 -3.19
N ARG A 137 -26.46 33.17 -3.24
CA ARG A 137 -26.49 34.62 -3.07
C ARG A 137 -26.41 34.95 -1.57
N GLY A 138 -25.38 34.44 -0.90
CA GLY A 138 -25.00 34.94 0.41
C GLY A 138 -24.38 36.33 0.24
N ALA A 139 -24.72 37.26 1.13
CA ALA A 139 -23.99 38.52 1.22
C ALA A 139 -22.48 38.23 1.29
N PRO A 140 -21.63 38.93 0.53
CA PRO A 140 -20.20 38.63 0.51
C PRO A 140 -19.67 38.69 1.95
N PRO A 141 -18.91 37.67 2.40
CA PRO A 141 -18.31 37.71 3.73
C PRO A 141 -17.48 39.00 3.87
N PRO A 142 -17.48 39.67 5.02
CA PRO A 142 -16.75 40.91 5.20
C PRO A 142 -15.23 40.65 5.05
N GLY A 143 -14.71 40.93 3.86
CA GLY A 143 -13.29 40.81 3.54
C GLY A 143 -13.02 40.42 2.09
N PRO A 144 -11.77 40.60 1.61
CA PRO A 144 -11.40 40.16 0.27
C PRO A 144 -11.53 38.65 0.17
N GLY A 145 -12.39 38.19 -0.73
CA GLY A 145 -12.64 36.77 -0.97
C GLY A 145 -11.34 36.01 -1.30
N PRO A 146 -11.31 34.68 -1.09
CA PRO A 146 -10.12 33.87 -1.35
C PRO A 146 -9.59 34.05 -2.77
N ASP A 147 -10.48 34.25 -3.75
CA ASP A 147 -10.14 34.53 -5.14
C ASP A 147 -9.37 35.86 -5.32
N VAL A 148 -9.73 36.91 -4.58
CA VAL A 148 -9.02 38.21 -4.61
C VAL A 148 -7.60 38.08 -4.04
N LYS A 149 -7.43 37.26 -2.99
CA LYS A 149 -6.09 37.00 -2.41
C LYS A 149 -5.20 36.20 -3.36
N VAL A 150 -5.78 35.25 -4.11
CA VAL A 150 -5.06 34.50 -5.14
C VAL A 150 -4.67 35.40 -6.31
N LYS A 151 -5.59 36.25 -6.79
CA LYS A 151 -5.31 37.25 -7.83
C LYS A 151 -4.21 38.22 -7.42
N ASN A 152 -4.25 38.75 -6.20
CA ASN A 152 -3.20 39.64 -5.70
C ASN A 152 -1.84 38.94 -5.50
N ARG A 153 -1.84 37.62 -5.28
CA ARG A 153 -0.60 36.83 -5.19
C ARG A 153 0.00 36.54 -6.56
N LEU A 154 -0.84 36.40 -7.58
CA LEU A 154 -0.44 36.08 -8.95
C LEU A 154 -0.32 37.32 -9.85
N ASP A 155 -0.50 38.52 -9.31
CA ASP A 155 -0.36 39.77 -10.05
C ASP A 155 1.14 40.15 -10.21
N PRO A 156 1.66 40.18 -11.44
CA PRO A 156 3.06 40.53 -11.69
C PRO A 156 3.41 41.97 -11.30
N LEU A 157 2.45 42.90 -11.29
CA LEU A 157 2.71 44.29 -10.89
C LEU A 157 3.03 44.39 -9.40
N LEU A 158 2.31 43.65 -8.55
CA LEU A 158 2.58 43.57 -7.12
C LEU A 158 3.93 42.90 -6.81
N GLU A 159 4.34 41.94 -7.63
CA GLU A 159 5.66 41.33 -7.52
C GLU A 159 6.76 42.32 -7.90
N MET A 160 6.65 42.98 -9.05
CA MET A 160 7.59 44.01 -9.50
C MET A 160 7.74 45.15 -8.48
N GLN A 161 6.65 45.61 -7.87
CA GLN A 161 6.67 46.68 -6.87
C GLN A 161 7.49 46.31 -5.63
N LYS A 162 7.52 45.04 -5.22
CA LYS A 162 8.37 44.55 -4.12
C LYS A 162 9.86 44.62 -4.44
N HIS A 163 10.23 44.41 -5.70
CA HIS A 163 11.62 44.51 -6.15
C HIS A 163 12.06 45.97 -6.34
N LEU A 164 11.19 46.81 -6.87
CA LEU A 164 11.45 48.25 -7.04
C LEU A 164 11.58 48.97 -5.69
N GLY A 165 10.76 48.61 -4.70
CA GLY A 165 10.84 49.17 -3.33
C GLY A 165 12.15 48.87 -2.60
N LYS A 166 12.83 47.77 -2.92
CA LYS A 166 14.16 47.42 -2.36
C LYS A 166 15.27 48.30 -2.92
N LYS A 167 15.17 48.74 -4.19
CA LYS A 167 16.16 49.62 -4.82
C LYS A 167 16.13 51.03 -4.22
N ARG A 168 14.94 51.51 -3.84
CA ARG A 168 14.77 52.79 -3.09
C ARG A 168 15.39 52.79 -1.70
N ARG A 169 15.57 51.63 -1.06
CA ARG A 169 16.24 51.50 0.26
C ARG A 169 17.76 51.42 0.16
N LEU A 170 18.31 51.25 -1.04
CA LEU A 170 19.76 51.24 -1.28
C LEU A 170 20.30 52.60 -1.76
N SER A 171 19.42 53.52 -2.17
CA SER A 171 19.79 54.87 -2.62
C SER A 171 19.44 55.97 -1.60
N GLY A 172 19.02 55.60 -0.39
CA GLY A 172 18.64 56.52 0.67
C GLY A 172 19.45 56.27 1.93
N ASP A 173 20.51 57.07 2.07
CA ASP A 173 21.14 57.55 3.30
C ASP A 173 21.65 56.55 4.35
N HIS A 174 22.85 56.87 4.84
CA HIS A 174 23.57 56.15 5.88
C HIS A 174 22.90 56.38 7.25
N GLY A 175 22.06 55.47 7.70
CA GLY A 175 21.49 55.57 9.04
C GLY A 175 20.89 54.27 9.59
N GLY A 176 21.56 53.68 10.57
CA GLY A 176 20.93 52.74 11.51
C GLY A 176 21.43 51.30 11.46
N ARG A 177 22.27 50.97 12.45
CA ARG A 177 22.77 49.63 12.79
C ARG A 177 21.64 48.61 12.98
N SER A 178 21.83 47.40 12.46
CA SER A 178 21.37 46.16 13.12
C SER A 178 22.30 45.03 12.74
N ARG A 179 23.26 44.74 13.62
CA ARG A 179 24.09 43.54 13.62
C ARG A 179 23.16 42.32 13.70
N LYS A 180 22.95 41.65 12.57
CA LYS A 180 22.47 40.26 12.55
C LYS A 180 23.70 39.40 12.36
N GLU A 181 23.97 38.58 13.36
CA GLU A 181 25.02 37.57 13.29
C GLU A 181 24.79 36.69 12.06
N ALA A 182 25.75 36.71 11.16
CA ALA A 182 25.82 35.76 10.07
C ALA A 182 26.13 34.40 10.69
N GLY A 183 25.17 33.47 10.61
CA GLY A 183 25.42 32.06 10.93
C GLY A 183 26.57 31.51 10.09
N PRO A 184 27.22 30.42 10.52
CA PRO A 184 28.45 29.93 9.90
C PRO A 184 28.20 29.64 8.42
N GLU A 185 28.84 30.42 7.54
CA GLU A 185 28.92 30.09 6.13
C GLU A 185 29.60 28.73 6.01
N LYS A 186 28.82 27.71 5.63
CA LYS A 186 29.36 26.43 5.20
C LYS A 186 30.30 26.71 4.04
N GLN A 187 31.60 26.73 4.31
CA GLN A 187 32.62 26.82 3.29
C GLN A 187 32.37 25.70 2.30
N ARG A 188 31.94 26.06 1.09
CA ARG A 188 31.91 25.12 -0.03
C ARG A 188 33.36 24.76 -0.32
N PRO A 189 33.71 23.47 -0.48
CA PRO A 189 35.06 23.09 -0.86
C PRO A 189 35.41 23.79 -2.18
N LYS A 190 36.56 24.49 -2.19
CA LYS A 190 37.00 25.33 -3.32
C LYS A 190 37.55 24.51 -4.50
N GLU A 191 37.66 23.19 -4.36
CA GLU A 191 38.27 22.31 -5.34
C GLU A 191 37.30 21.20 -5.76
N SER A 192 37.24 20.94 -7.07
CA SER A 192 36.51 19.79 -7.61
C SER A 192 37.16 18.48 -7.13
N PRO A 193 36.38 17.47 -6.75
CA PRO A 193 36.92 16.21 -6.25
C PRO A 193 37.85 15.55 -7.27
N SER A 194 38.96 14.98 -6.79
CA SER A 194 39.92 14.25 -7.61
C SER A 194 39.27 13.02 -8.27
N LEU A 195 39.74 12.60 -9.45
CA LEU A 195 39.20 11.43 -10.17
C LEU A 195 39.16 10.17 -9.31
N ASP A 196 40.14 9.97 -8.43
CA ASP A 196 40.17 8.82 -7.53
C ASP A 196 39.10 8.89 -6.44
N GLN A 197 38.75 10.11 -6.00
CA GLN A 197 37.64 10.32 -5.07
C GLN A 197 36.30 9.98 -5.73
N LEU A 198 36.12 10.35 -7.00
CA LEU A 198 34.92 10.00 -7.77
C LEU A 198 34.80 8.50 -8.02
N ARG A 199 35.93 7.81 -8.28
CA ARG A 199 35.95 6.34 -8.40
C ARG A 199 35.60 5.66 -7.08
N ALA A 200 36.17 6.12 -5.96
CA ALA A 200 35.86 5.60 -4.63
C ALA A 200 34.38 5.84 -4.28
N GLU A 201 33.84 7.01 -4.62
CA GLU A 201 32.43 7.32 -4.42
C GLU A 201 31.51 6.42 -5.27
N ARG A 202 31.88 6.17 -6.54
CA ARG A 202 31.16 5.21 -7.40
C ARG A 202 31.14 3.83 -6.77
N LEU A 203 32.30 3.29 -6.37
CA LEU A 203 32.39 1.96 -5.74
C LEU A 203 31.55 1.89 -4.46
N ARG A 204 31.53 2.97 -3.65
CA ARG A 204 30.70 3.04 -2.45
C ARG A 204 29.20 3.01 -2.78
N ARG A 205 28.77 3.69 -3.84
CA ARG A 205 27.37 3.67 -4.29
C ARG A 205 26.99 2.29 -4.84
N GLU A 206 27.83 1.71 -5.70
CA GLU A 206 27.62 0.35 -6.24
C GLU A 206 27.57 -0.70 -5.12
N ALA A 207 28.44 -0.61 -4.11
CA ALA A 207 28.42 -1.50 -2.95
C ALA A 207 27.14 -1.35 -2.12
N ALA A 208 26.69 -0.11 -1.90
CA ALA A 208 25.44 0.15 -1.17
C ALA A 208 24.21 -0.36 -1.94
N GLU A 209 24.17 -0.21 -3.25
CA GLU A 209 23.10 -0.74 -4.10
C GLU A 209 23.12 -2.26 -4.17
N ARG A 210 24.30 -2.87 -4.27
CA ARG A 210 24.47 -4.34 -4.18
C ARG A 210 23.98 -4.88 -2.85
N ALA A 211 24.36 -4.24 -1.73
CA ALA A 211 23.90 -4.65 -0.40
C ALA A 211 22.38 -4.53 -0.26
N ARG A 212 21.75 -3.48 -0.82
CA ARG A 212 20.29 -3.35 -0.86
C ARG A 212 19.62 -4.45 -1.69
N ALA A 213 20.17 -4.73 -2.87
CA ALA A 213 19.66 -5.79 -3.74
C ALA A 213 19.80 -7.17 -3.09
N GLU A 214 20.92 -7.43 -2.44
CA GLU A 214 21.17 -8.66 -1.68
C GLU A 214 20.22 -8.80 -0.49
N ALA A 215 19.97 -7.72 0.27
CA ALA A 215 18.99 -7.72 1.35
C ALA A 215 17.57 -8.05 0.86
N LEU A 216 17.16 -7.50 -0.29
CA LEU A 216 15.88 -7.84 -0.91
C LEU A 216 15.83 -9.32 -1.35
N LEU A 217 16.90 -9.84 -1.96
CA LEU A 217 16.98 -11.24 -2.36
C LEU A 217 17.01 -12.18 -1.15
N ALA A 218 17.67 -11.80 -0.05
CA ALA A 218 17.68 -12.55 1.20
C ALA A 218 16.27 -12.64 1.80
N ARG A 219 15.50 -11.54 1.77
CA ARG A 219 14.08 -11.53 2.16
C ARG A 219 13.23 -12.47 1.30
N VAL A 220 13.46 -12.50 -0.01
CA VAL A 220 12.76 -13.42 -0.94
C VAL A 220 13.15 -14.88 -0.72
N ARG A 221 14.41 -15.15 -0.34
CA ARG A 221 14.93 -16.50 -0.02
C ARG A 221 14.53 -17.01 1.36
N GLY A 222 13.73 -16.27 2.13
CA GLY A 222 13.26 -16.69 3.45
C GLY A 222 14.25 -16.45 4.59
N GLY A 223 15.23 -15.56 4.42
CA GLY A 223 16.08 -15.10 5.52
C GLY A 223 15.26 -14.37 6.58
N SER A 224 15.49 -14.69 7.85
CA SER A 224 14.82 -14.11 9.02
C SER A 224 14.80 -12.58 8.96
N GLN A 225 13.61 -12.00 9.21
CA GLN A 225 13.41 -10.55 9.30
C GLN A 225 14.38 -9.97 10.33
N GLN A 226 15.31 -9.11 9.92
CA GLN A 226 15.90 -8.18 10.88
C GLN A 226 14.78 -7.25 11.33
N GLU A 227 14.63 -7.10 12.65
CA GLU A 227 13.65 -6.20 13.26
C GLU A 227 13.85 -4.79 12.69
N GLU A 228 12.95 -4.37 11.81
CA GLU A 228 12.86 -2.98 11.38
C GLU A 228 12.66 -2.11 12.64
N PRO A 229 13.31 -0.94 12.73
CA PRO A 229 13.04 -0.02 13.83
C PRO A 229 11.54 0.29 13.87
N PRO A 230 10.95 0.45 15.06
CA PRO A 230 9.50 0.58 15.20
C PRO A 230 8.98 1.71 14.31
N GLU A 231 8.03 1.39 13.43
CA GLU A 231 7.38 2.39 12.60
C GLU A 231 6.75 3.44 13.51
N GLU A 232 7.24 4.69 13.46
CA GLU A 232 6.70 5.82 14.22
C GLU A 232 5.22 5.98 13.86
N THR A 233 4.26 5.57 14.70
CA THR A 233 2.81 5.60 14.41
C THR A 233 2.16 6.98 14.53
N ASP A 234 2.85 7.94 15.13
CA ASP A 234 2.33 9.28 15.37
C ASP A 234 2.42 10.14 14.09
N ASP A 235 1.28 10.42 13.46
CA ASP A 235 1.17 11.24 12.24
C ASP A 235 1.80 12.63 12.37
N ARG A 236 1.91 13.16 13.59
CA ARG A 236 2.59 14.44 13.85
C ARG A 236 4.12 14.35 13.77
N ARG A 237 4.67 13.14 13.95
CA ARG A 237 6.10 12.83 13.88
C ARG A 237 6.50 12.24 12.52
N ARG A 238 5.56 11.54 11.86
CA ARG A 238 5.74 10.97 10.52
C ARG A 238 6.09 12.07 9.51
N ARG A 239 7.18 11.86 8.76
CA ARG A 239 7.48 12.66 7.56
C ARG A 239 6.63 12.15 6.41
N TYR A 240 6.10 13.06 5.59
CA TYR A 240 5.48 12.67 4.33
C TYR A 240 6.52 12.01 3.43
N ASN A 241 6.36 10.72 3.16
CA ASN A 241 7.29 9.91 2.35
C ASN A 241 7.35 10.36 0.87
N SER A 242 6.44 11.26 0.47
CA SER A 242 6.35 11.88 -0.85
C SER A 242 7.02 13.27 -0.94
N GLN A 243 7.68 13.76 0.13
CA GLN A 243 8.37 15.04 0.06
C GLN A 243 9.62 14.94 -0.82
N PHE A 244 9.62 15.67 -1.93
CA PHE A 244 10.81 15.83 -2.77
C PHE A 244 11.91 16.55 -1.97
N ASN A 245 13.11 15.97 -1.91
CA ASN A 245 14.24 16.45 -1.10
C ASN A 245 13.92 16.65 0.39
N PRO A 246 13.61 15.58 1.14
CA PRO A 246 13.20 15.68 2.56
C PRO A 246 14.27 16.30 3.47
N GLN A 247 15.55 16.24 3.08
CA GLN A 247 16.66 16.88 3.79
C GLN A 247 16.63 18.42 3.74
N LEU A 248 15.94 19.00 2.75
CA LEU A 248 15.75 20.45 2.61
C LEU A 248 14.41 20.93 3.19
N ALA A 249 13.51 20.00 3.52
CA ALA A 249 12.20 20.32 4.06
C ALA A 249 12.31 20.95 5.46
N ARG A 250 11.53 22.01 5.69
CA ARG A 250 11.52 22.73 6.96
C ARG A 250 10.96 21.82 8.05
N ARG A 251 11.78 21.52 9.06
CA ARG A 251 11.37 20.69 10.20
C ARG A 251 10.38 21.46 11.09
N PRO A 252 9.29 20.83 11.57
CA PRO A 252 8.45 21.44 12.59
C PRO A 252 9.30 21.69 13.85
N ARG A 253 9.21 22.90 14.41
CA ARG A 253 9.89 23.24 15.67
C ARG A 253 9.03 22.72 16.81
N TRP A 254 9.64 21.92 17.67
CA TRP A 254 9.00 21.43 18.88
C TRP A 254 9.06 22.58 19.89
N GLN A 255 7.91 22.92 20.47
CA GLN A 255 7.89 23.74 21.69
C GLN A 255 7.85 22.73 22.83
N ASP A 256 8.89 22.71 23.66
CA ASP A 256 8.87 21.91 24.88
C ASP A 256 7.70 22.41 25.74
N PRO A 257 6.91 21.50 26.35
CA PRO A 257 5.84 21.92 27.24
C PRO A 257 6.45 22.71 28.42
N PRO A 258 5.83 23.81 28.86
CA PRO A 258 6.36 24.58 29.97
C PRO A 258 6.43 23.69 31.21
N LEU A 259 7.59 23.72 31.88
CA LEU A 259 7.80 23.05 33.17
C LEU A 259 6.74 23.56 34.16
N ALA A 260 5.86 22.67 34.61
CA ALA A 260 4.93 22.97 35.67
C ALA A 260 5.72 23.11 36.98
N HIS A 261 5.59 24.27 37.62
CA HIS A 261 6.08 24.55 38.97
C HIS A 261 5.05 24.16 40.02
#